data_AF-A0A6N2C4H6-F1
#
_entry.id   AF-A0A6N2C4H6-F1
#
_cell.length_a   1.000
_cell.length_b   1.000
_cell.length_c   1.000
_cell.angle_alpha   90.00
_cell.angle_beta   90.00
_cell.angle_gamma   90.00
#
_symmetry.space_group_name_H-M   'P 1'
#
loop_
_entity.id
_entity.type
_entity.pdbx_description
1 polymer ?
#
loop_
_entity_poly.entity_id
_entity_poly.type
_entity_poly.pdbx_seq_one_letter_code
_entity_poly.pdbx_strand_id
1 'polypeptide(L)' 'MDMLCRRASLAAEHNILMHPFHILGLAGVKGGSLFSAMHASLVTSSLIRESTENESANEGYKFSQEEET' A
#
# COMPACT_ATOMS: atom_id res chain seq x y z
N MET A 1 -3.14 -11.26 25.01
CA MET A 1 -2.11 -10.41 25.64
C MET A 1 -0.69 -10.95 25.37
N ASP A 2 -0.54 -12.25 25.08
CA ASP A 2 0.76 -12.94 25.04
C ASP A 2 1.67 -12.58 23.86
N MET A 3 1.14 -12.33 22.65
CA MET A 3 1.98 -11.95 21.50
C MET A 3 2.57 -10.54 21.62
N LEU A 4 1.83 -9.59 22.21
CA LEU A 4 2.30 -8.22 22.39
C LEU A 4 3.42 -8.17 23.44
N CYS A 5 3.25 -8.92 24.54
CA CYS A 5 4.27 -9.05 25.57
C CYS A 5 5.56 -9.66 25.00
N ARG A 6 5.47 -10.70 24.17
CA ARG A 6 6.66 -11.31 23.52
C ARG A 6 7.39 -10.35 22.57
N ARG A 7 6.66 -9.52 21.81
CA ARG A 7 7.27 -8.49 20.94
C ARG A 7 7.96 -7.39 21.75
N ALA A 8 7.34 -6.99 22.87
CA ALA A 8 7.91 -6.01 23.78
C ALA A 8 9.18 -6.53 24.48
N SER A 9 9.19 -7.80 24.91
CA SER A 9 10.39 -8.45 25.48
C SER A 9 11.53 -8.55 24.46
N LEU A 10 11.25 -8.94 23.20
CA LEU A 10 12.27 -9.00 22.14
C LEU A 10 12.89 -7.61 21.86
N ALA A 11 12.09 -6.55 21.92
CA ALA A 11 12.59 -5.19 21.78
C ALA A 11 13.42 -4.75 22.99
N ALA A 12 12.99 -5.08 24.20
CA ALA A 12 13.68 -4.71 25.44
C ALA A 12 14.99 -5.48 25.66
N GLU A 13 15.03 -6.77 25.33
CA GLU A 13 16.18 -7.64 25.58
C GLU A 13 17.20 -7.62 24.44
N HIS A 14 16.73 -7.50 23.19
CA HIS A 14 17.61 -7.61 22.01
C HIS A 14 17.76 -6.29 21.22
N ASN A 15 17.18 -5.18 21.69
CA ASN A 15 17.22 -3.87 21.03
C ASN A 15 16.92 -3.93 19.53
N ILE A 16 15.96 -4.79 19.15
CA ILE A 16 15.69 -5.12 17.74
C ILE A 16 15.34 -3.88 16.91
N LEU A 17 14.82 -2.83 17.55
CA LEU A 17 14.47 -1.56 16.89
C LEU A 17 15.67 -0.89 16.22
N MET A 18 16.86 -1.01 16.81
CA MET A 18 18.10 -0.40 16.34
C MET A 18 18.93 -1.36 15.46
N HIS A 19 18.45 -2.58 15.25
CA HIS A 19 19.15 -3.58 14.44
C HIS A 19 19.03 -3.23 12.95
N PRO A 20 20.13 -3.25 12.16
CA PRO A 20 20.12 -2.81 10.77
C PRO A 20 19.12 -3.58 9.89
N PHE A 21 18.92 -4.87 10.15
CA PHE A 21 17.90 -5.66 9.43
C PHE A 21 16.47 -5.25 9.75
N HIS A 22 16.20 -4.74 10.96
CA HIS A 22 14.88 -4.22 11.33
C HIS A 22 14.60 -2.88 10.62
N ILE A 23 15.59 -2.00 10.54
CA ILE A 23 15.49 -0.74 9.77
C ILE A 23 15.29 -1.02 8.27
N LEU A 24 16.00 -2.01 7.73
CA LEU A 24 15.80 -2.45 6.34
C LEU A 24 14.38 -2.99 6.11
N GLY A 25 13.87 -3.80 7.03
CA GLY A 25 12.48 -4.30 6.98
C GLY A 25 11.45 -3.18 7.06
N LEU A 26 11.64 -2.19 7.95
CA LEU A 26 10.78 -1.01 8.04
C LEU A 26 10.83 -0.17 6.75
N ALA A 27 12.00 0.01 6.16
CA ALA A 27 12.16 0.73 4.90
C ALA A 27 11.42 0.01 3.75
N GLY A 28 11.49 -1.33 3.70
CA GLY A 28 10.78 -2.14 2.71
C GLY A 28 9.26 -2.07 2.85
N VAL A 29 8.72 -2.22 4.07
CA VAL A 29 7.28 -2.12 4.31
C VAL A 29 6.74 -0.72 4.01
N LYS A 30 7.44 0.32 4.48
CA LYS A 30 7.06 1.71 4.18
C LYS A 30 7.13 2.01 2.70
N GLY A 31 8.24 1.65 2.03
CA GLY A 31 8.41 1.83 0.58
C GLY A 31 7.35 1.10 -0.25
N GLY A 32 7.01 -0.14 0.11
CA GLY A 32 5.96 -0.92 -0.56
C GLY A 32 4.58 -0.27 -0.43
N SER A 33 4.21 0.20 0.76
CA SER A 33 2.93 0.92 0.95
C SER A 33 2.88 2.25 0.20
N LEU A 34 3.99 2.99 0.16
CA LEU A 34 4.09 4.26 -0.55
C LEU A 34 3.99 4.06 -2.06
N PHE A 35 4.70 3.08 -2.61
CA PHE A 35 4.63 2.75 -4.03
C PHE A 35 3.25 2.22 -4.43
N SER A 36 2.61 1.40 -3.58
CA SER A 36 1.23 0.93 -3.81
C SER A 36 0.24 2.09 -3.85
N ALA A 37 0.32 3.02 -2.90
CA ALA A 37 -0.52 4.22 -2.89
C ALA A 37 -0.24 5.13 -4.09
N MET A 38 1.02 5.32 -4.44
CA MET A 38 1.42 6.12 -5.61
C MET A 38 0.93 5.50 -6.91
N HIS A 39 1.10 4.19 -7.09
CA HIS A 39 0.61 3.47 -8.27
C HIS A 39 -0.91 3.56 -8.40
N ALA A 40 -1.65 3.32 -7.30
CA ALA A 40 -3.10 3.49 -7.28
C ALA A 40 -3.51 4.93 -7.62
N SER A 41 -2.76 5.93 -7.13
CA SER A 41 -3.06 7.34 -7.43
C SER A 41 -2.81 7.71 -8.89
N LEU A 42 -1.73 7.21 -9.50
CA LEU A 42 -1.41 7.45 -10.91
C LEU A 42 -2.47 6.82 -11.81
N VAL A 43 -2.79 5.54 -11.58
CA VAL A 43 -3.85 4.84 -12.33
C VAL A 43 -5.19 5.56 -12.20
N THR A 44 -5.59 5.95 -10.99
CA THR A 44 -6.86 6.65 -10.77
C THR A 44 -6.88 8.06 -11.38
N SER A 45 -5.73 8.74 -11.43
CA SER A 45 -5.62 10.09 -12.01
C SER A 45 -5.54 10.11 -13.54
N SER A 46 -5.03 9.02 -14.13
CA SER A 46 -4.92 8.87 -15.58
C SER A 46 -6.18 8.31 -16.23
N LEU A 47 -7.06 7.68 -15.43
CA LEU A 47 -8.35 7.19 -15.90
C LEU A 47 -9.10 8.32 -16.61
N ILE A 48 -9.24 8.19 -17.92
CA ILE A 48 -9.94 9.16 -18.77
C ILE A 48 -11.36 9.27 -18.22
N ARG A 49 -11.85 10.48 -17.93
CA ARG A 49 -13.22 10.73 -17.42
C ARG A 49 -14.26 10.24 -18.43
N GLU A 50 -14.57 8.95 -18.39
CA GLU A 50 -15.62 8.30 -19.18
C GLU A 50 -16.96 8.27 -18.41
N SER A 51 -17.04 8.90 -17.23
CA SER A 51 -18.25 8.90 -16.40
C SER A 51 -18.77 10.31 -16.12
N THR A 52 -20.09 10.48 -16.24
CA THR A 52 -20.83 11.68 -15.84
C THR A 52 -20.77 11.86 -14.32
N GLU A 53 -20.84 13.11 -13.84
CA GLU A 53 -20.57 13.53 -12.44
C GLU A 53 -21.36 12.83 -11.32
N ASN A 54 -22.32 11.98 -11.66
CA ASN A 54 -23.22 11.29 -10.73
C ASN A 54 -23.04 9.75 -10.70
N GLU A 55 -22.06 9.20 -11.42
CA GLU A 55 -21.77 7.76 -11.48
C GLU A 55 -20.33 7.46 -11.01
N SER A 56 -20.09 6.24 -10.52
CA SER A 56 -18.74 5.82 -10.10
C SER A 56 -17.85 5.64 -11.33
N ALA A 57 -16.61 6.13 -11.29
CA ALA A 57 -15.62 5.90 -12.36
C ALA A 57 -15.38 4.40 -12.65
N ASN A 58 -15.78 3.52 -11.72
CA ASN A 58 -15.72 2.07 -11.86
C ASN A 58 -16.83 1.48 -12.74
N GLU A 59 -17.89 2.25 -13.07
CA GLU A 59 -18.96 1.86 -14.01
C GLU A 59 -18.53 2.03 -15.48
N GLY A 60 -17.46 2.79 -15.75
CA GLY A 60 -16.85 2.90 -17.08
C GLY A 60 -15.99 1.70 -17.47
N TYR A 61 -15.56 0.89 -16.49
CA TYR A 61 -14.73 -0.29 -16.75
C TYR A 61 -15.59 -1.47 -17.23
N LYS A 62 -15.45 -1.84 -18.51
CA LYS A 62 -16.07 -3.04 -19.05
C LYS A 62 -15.06 -4.18 -19.15
N PHE A 63 -15.34 -5.29 -18.46
CA PHE A 63 -14.52 -6.50 -18.59
C PHE A 63 -14.47 -6.95 -20.06
N SER A 64 -13.26 -7.08 -20.61
CA SER A 64 -12.92 -7.37 -22.02
C SER A 64 -12.94 -6.17 -23.00
N GLN A 65 -12.61 -4.95 -22.55
CA GLN A 65 -12.40 -3.80 -23.44
C GLN A 65 -10.98 -3.83 -24.06
N GLU A 66 -10.87 -3.45 -25.33
CA GLU A 66 -9.62 -3.55 -26.12
C GLU A 66 -8.68 -2.33 -25.93
N GLU A 67 -9.16 -1.29 -25.23
CA GLU A 67 -8.48 0.00 -25.01
C GLU A 67 -7.99 0.13 -23.55
N GLU A 68 -6.90 0.88 -23.34
CA GLU A 68 -6.34 1.12 -22.00
C GLU A 68 -7.27 2.06 -21.19
N THR A 69 -7.46 1.78 -19.89
CA THR A 69 -8.32 2.54 -18.97
C THR A 69 -7.63 3.77 -18.38
#